data_AF-A0A317ISX9-F1
#
_entry.id   AF-A0A317ISX9-F1
#
_cell.length_a   1.000
_cell.length_b   1.000
_cell.length_c   1.000
_cell.angle_alpha   90.00
_cell.angle_beta   90.00
_cell.angle_gamma   90.00
#
_symmetry.space_group_name_H-M   'P 1'
#
loop_
_entity.id
_entity.type
_entity.pdbx_description
1 polymer ?
#
loop_
_entity_poly.entity_id
_entity_poly.type
_entity_poly.pdbx_seq_one_letter_code
_entity_poly.pdbx_strand_id
1 'polypeptide(L)'
;TTVEQKPISDSLQNELRDADDPSAVISNAALHQNDPVCTETIQLFAKYLAVEAASLVLKLKSTGGCYLGGGIAPKILPFLQSGTWYQEFIAVGRMEPLLRQVPVYVILNSKAALLGAGYFGAYNM
;
A
#
# COMPACT_ATOMS: atom_id res chain seq x y z
N THR A 1 4.91 27.25 -3.45
CA THR A 1 4.43 26.68 -2.17
C THR A 1 5.65 26.31 -1.36
N THR A 2 5.77 26.82 -0.14
CA THR A 2 6.88 26.46 0.75
C THR A 2 6.64 25.06 1.29
N VAL A 3 7.65 24.20 1.20
CA VAL A 3 7.61 22.85 1.78
C VAL A 3 8.13 22.96 3.21
N GLU A 4 7.30 22.60 4.18
CA GLU A 4 7.64 22.67 5.61
C GLU A 4 7.72 21.26 6.19
N GLN A 5 8.61 21.07 7.17
CA GLN A 5 8.73 19.81 7.88
C GLN A 5 7.66 19.72 8.97
N LYS A 6 6.86 18.66 8.96
CA LYS A 6 5.90 18.39 10.03
C LYS A 6 6.67 17.97 11.30
N PRO A 7 6.35 18.54 12.49
CA PRO A 7 7.03 18.16 13.71
C PRO A 7 6.75 16.70 14.04
N ILE A 8 7.78 15.98 14.49
CA ILE A 8 7.70 14.60 15.01
C ILE A 8 8.11 14.61 16.48
N SER A 9 7.62 13.66 17.26
CA SER A 9 8.01 13.54 18.68
C SER A 9 9.46 13.11 18.84
N ASP A 10 10.14 13.60 19.89
CA ASP A 10 11.53 13.21 20.19
C ASP A 10 11.68 11.69 20.37
N SER A 11 10.67 11.04 20.94
CA SER A 11 10.63 9.57 21.10
C SER A 11 10.65 8.86 19.75
N LEU A 12 9.77 9.26 18.83
CA LEU A 12 9.71 8.69 17.48
C LEU A 12 11.01 8.99 16.71
N GLN A 13 11.58 10.19 16.86
CA GLN A 13 12.82 10.55 16.21
C GLN A 13 14.00 9.66 16.65
N ASN A 14 14.10 9.36 17.95
CA ASN A 14 15.11 8.44 18.46
C ASN A 14 14.87 7.00 17.99
N GLU A 15 13.62 6.52 18.04
CA GLU A 15 13.27 5.17 17.57
C GLU A 15 13.58 4.98 16.08
N LEU A 16 13.27 5.97 15.24
CA LEU A 16 13.60 5.95 13.81
C LEU A 16 15.11 5.95 13.55
N ARG A 17 15.90 6.64 14.38
CA ARG A 17 17.36 6.72 14.24
C ARG A 17 18.03 5.38 14.57
N ASP A 18 17.51 4.70 15.59
CA ASP A 18 18.16 3.52 16.17
C ASP A 18 17.63 2.20 15.57
N ALA A 19 16.58 2.24 14.73
CA ALA A 19 15.96 1.08 14.11
C ALA A 19 16.65 0.63 12.80
N ASP A 20 16.76 -0.70 12.63
CA ASP A 20 17.24 -1.32 11.37
C ASP A 20 16.25 -1.15 10.20
N ASP A 21 14.93 -1.12 10.49
CA ASP A 21 13.85 -0.86 9.53
C ASP A 21 12.96 0.30 10.02
N PRO A 22 13.32 1.56 9.70
CA PRO A 22 12.50 2.72 10.04
C PRO A 22 11.09 2.68 9.44
N SER A 23 10.88 1.97 8.31
CA SER A 23 9.54 1.85 7.71
C SER A 23 8.61 0.98 8.56
N ALA A 24 9.17 -0.04 9.23
CA ALA A 24 8.42 -0.85 10.18
C ALA A 24 8.02 -0.04 11.42
N VAL A 25 8.90 0.83 11.93
CA VAL A 25 8.58 1.75 13.04
C VAL A 25 7.37 2.61 12.68
N ILE A 26 7.40 3.28 11.52
CA ILE A 26 6.30 4.14 11.04
C ILE A 26 5.00 3.33 10.91
N SER A 27 5.06 2.17 10.26
CA SER A 27 3.88 1.33 10.03
C SER A 27 3.28 0.83 11.35
N ASN A 28 4.11 0.41 12.30
CA ASN A 28 3.67 -0.05 13.61
C ASN A 28 3.08 1.07 14.45
N ALA A 29 3.72 2.24 14.49
CA ALA A 29 3.20 3.41 15.19
C ALA A 29 1.84 3.85 14.63
N ALA A 30 1.65 3.80 13.32
CA ALA A 30 0.38 4.08 12.66
C ALA A 30 -0.70 3.05 13.02
N LEU A 31 -0.38 1.75 12.98
CA LEU A 31 -1.33 0.67 13.29
C LEU A 31 -1.85 0.74 14.73
N HIS A 32 -1.00 1.15 15.67
CA HIS A 32 -1.36 1.29 17.08
C HIS A 32 -1.88 2.70 17.42
N GLN A 33 -1.93 3.62 16.45
CA GLN A 33 -2.31 5.02 16.64
C GLN A 33 -1.45 5.75 17.70
N ASN A 34 -0.19 5.35 17.81
CA ASN A 34 0.76 5.89 18.80
C ASN A 34 1.32 7.25 18.37
N ASP A 35 1.35 7.53 17.07
CA ASP A 35 1.83 8.80 16.54
C ASP A 35 0.93 9.31 15.38
N PRO A 36 0.42 10.56 15.47
CA PRO A 36 -0.44 11.15 14.45
C PRO A 36 0.23 11.31 13.08
N VAL A 37 1.54 11.62 13.05
CA VAL A 37 2.29 11.81 11.80
C VAL A 37 2.50 10.46 11.11
N CYS A 38 2.82 9.41 11.87
CA CYS A 38 2.88 8.05 11.31
C CYS A 38 1.53 7.61 10.75
N THR A 39 0.44 7.87 11.49
CA THR A 39 -0.92 7.54 11.05
C THR A 39 -1.27 8.23 9.73
N GLU A 40 -1.06 9.54 9.65
CA GLU A 40 -1.27 10.32 8.42
C GLU A 40 -0.37 9.82 7.28
N THR A 41 0.89 9.49 7.57
CA THR A 41 1.84 8.96 6.57
C THR A 41 1.32 7.70 5.91
N ILE A 42 0.84 6.73 6.71
CA ILE A 42 0.29 5.47 6.17
C ILE A 42 -1.05 5.70 5.46
N GLN A 43 -1.89 6.62 5.94
CA GLN A 43 -3.13 7.00 5.24
C GLN A 43 -2.85 7.61 3.86
N LEU A 44 -1.87 8.52 3.76
CA LEU A 44 -1.45 9.11 2.49
C LEU A 44 -0.85 8.06 1.56
N PHE A 45 0.03 7.19 2.08
CA PHE A 45 0.60 6.09 1.30
C PHE A 45 -0.49 5.18 0.74
N ALA A 46 -1.45 4.76 1.58
CA ALA A 46 -2.57 3.91 1.16
C ALA A 46 -3.42 4.61 0.08
N LYS A 47 -3.74 5.89 0.26
CA LYS A 47 -4.47 6.71 -0.72
C LYS A 47 -3.75 6.74 -2.08
N TYR A 48 -2.48 7.11 -2.10
CA TYR A 48 -1.72 7.20 -3.36
C TYR A 48 -1.52 5.83 -4.01
N LEU A 49 -1.39 4.76 -3.22
CA LEU A 49 -1.37 3.39 -3.73
C LEU A 49 -2.69 3.04 -4.42
N ALA A 50 -3.83 3.48 -3.89
CA ALA A 50 -5.15 3.29 -4.50
C ALA A 50 -5.24 3.99 -5.87
N VAL A 51 -4.78 5.25 -5.93
CA VAL A 51 -4.75 6.05 -7.16
C VAL A 51 -3.86 5.41 -8.23
N GLU A 52 -2.67 4.92 -7.87
CA GLU A 52 -1.80 4.25 -8.84
C GLU A 52 -2.35 2.89 -9.27
N ALA A 53 -2.93 2.10 -8.36
CA ALA A 53 -3.59 0.85 -8.71
C ALA A 53 -4.74 1.08 -9.70
N ALA A 54 -5.57 2.10 -9.46
CA ALA A 54 -6.65 2.51 -10.35
C ALA A 54 -6.12 2.89 -11.75
N SER A 55 -5.07 3.72 -11.78
CA SER A 55 -4.37 4.13 -13.01
C SER A 55 -3.87 2.92 -13.80
N LEU A 56 -3.20 1.96 -13.15
CA LEU A 56 -2.70 0.75 -13.79
C LEU A 56 -3.82 -0.13 -14.35
N VAL A 57 -4.89 -0.35 -13.57
CA VAL A 57 -6.04 -1.13 -14.03
C VAL A 57 -6.66 -0.50 -15.28
N LEU A 58 -6.82 0.83 -15.31
CA LEU A 58 -7.39 1.53 -16.47
C LEU A 58 -6.45 1.51 -17.68
N LYS A 59 -5.16 1.77 -17.48
CA LYS A 59 -4.14 1.77 -18.55
C LYS A 59 -4.04 0.40 -19.24
N LEU A 60 -4.15 -0.68 -18.47
CA LEU A 60 -3.95 -2.05 -18.95
C LEU A 60 -5.27 -2.80 -19.22
N LYS A 61 -6.42 -2.21 -18.91
CA LYS A 61 -7.73 -2.86 -18.93
C LYS A 61 -7.72 -4.18 -18.13
N SER A 62 -7.12 -4.16 -16.95
CA SER A 62 -6.93 -5.33 -16.08
C SER A 62 -8.22 -5.74 -15.35
N THR A 63 -9.28 -6.05 -16.10
CA THR A 63 -10.60 -6.36 -15.52
C THR A 63 -10.67 -7.71 -14.82
N GLY A 64 -9.69 -8.59 -15.04
CA GLY A 64 -9.56 -9.86 -14.31
C GLY A 64 -9.11 -9.70 -12.85
N GLY A 65 -8.58 -8.52 -12.49
CA GLY A 65 -8.22 -8.18 -11.12
C GLY A 65 -6.89 -7.43 -10.99
N CYS A 66 -6.69 -6.83 -9.82
CA CYS A 66 -5.46 -6.16 -9.42
C CYS A 66 -4.88 -6.87 -8.19
N TYR A 67 -3.59 -7.19 -8.20
CA TYR A 67 -2.91 -7.84 -7.10
C TYR A 67 -1.85 -6.91 -6.52
N LEU A 68 -2.01 -6.54 -5.26
CA LEU A 68 -1.05 -5.77 -4.48
C LEU A 68 -0.06 -6.74 -3.84
N GLY A 69 1.17 -6.73 -4.34
CA GLY A 69 2.29 -7.49 -3.79
C GLY A 69 3.27 -6.64 -3.00
N GLY A 70 4.38 -7.24 -2.60
CA GLY A 70 5.47 -6.57 -1.87
C GLY A 70 5.34 -6.68 -0.35
N GLY A 71 6.35 -6.19 0.37
CA GLY A 71 6.43 -6.34 1.83
C GLY A 71 5.55 -5.38 2.62
N ILE A 72 5.22 -4.21 2.08
CA ILE A 72 4.46 -3.17 2.80
C ILE A 72 2.97 -3.48 2.80
N ALA A 73 2.37 -3.84 1.66
CA ALA A 73 0.93 -4.03 1.53
C ALA A 73 0.34 -5.03 2.56
N PRO A 74 0.97 -6.19 2.86
CA PRO A 74 0.53 -7.08 3.93
C PRO A 74 0.64 -6.46 5.32
N LYS A 75 1.69 -5.67 5.59
CA LYS A 75 1.92 -5.02 6.89
C LYS A 75 0.87 -3.95 7.20
N ILE A 76 0.38 -3.24 6.20
CA ILE A 76 -0.63 -2.18 6.35
C ILE A 76 -2.05 -2.63 5.96
N LEU A 77 -2.31 -3.94 5.92
CA LEU A 77 -3.59 -4.51 5.48
C LEU A 77 -4.83 -3.85 6.11
N PRO A 78 -4.87 -3.50 7.42
CA PRO A 78 -6.01 -2.80 8.00
C PRO A 78 -6.33 -1.46 7.33
N PHE A 79 -5.32 -0.72 6.88
CA PHE A 79 -5.51 0.54 6.14
C PHE A 79 -6.03 0.31 4.72
N LEU A 80 -5.60 -0.78 4.07
CA LEU A 80 -6.09 -1.15 2.73
C LEU A 80 -7.51 -1.71 2.75
N GLN A 81 -7.89 -2.38 3.84
CA GLN A 81 -9.24 -2.88 4.07
C GLN A 81 -10.20 -1.81 4.59
N SER A 82 -9.69 -0.64 4.99
CA SER A 82 -10.54 0.49 5.34
C SER A 82 -11.35 0.96 4.13
N GLY A 83 -12.58 1.41 4.38
CA GLY A 83 -13.45 1.92 3.30
C GLY A 83 -12.83 3.08 2.50
N THR A 84 -11.94 3.84 3.12
CA THR A 84 -11.25 4.98 2.51
C THR A 84 -10.38 4.55 1.32
N TRP A 85 -9.66 3.43 1.42
CA TRP A 85 -8.80 2.97 0.32
C TRP A 85 -9.62 2.66 -0.93
N TYR A 86 -10.71 1.92 -0.78
CA TYR A 86 -11.58 1.56 -1.90
C TYR A 86 -12.27 2.78 -2.51
N GLN A 87 -12.67 3.76 -1.70
CA GLN A 87 -13.23 5.03 -2.17
C GLN A 87 -12.24 5.79 -3.07
N GLU A 88 -10.97 5.86 -2.68
CA GLU A 88 -9.92 6.50 -3.49
C GLU A 88 -9.61 5.69 -4.76
N PHE A 89 -9.60 4.35 -4.68
CA PHE A 89 -9.40 3.49 -5.85
C PHE A 89 -10.46 3.72 -6.94
N ILE A 90 -11.73 3.87 -6.57
CA ILE A 90 -12.81 4.07 -7.55
C ILE A 90 -13.00 5.54 -7.96
N ALA A 91 -12.26 6.49 -7.38
CA ALA A 91 -12.39 7.93 -7.62
C ALA A 91 -11.79 8.38 -8.97
N VAL A 92 -12.23 7.76 -10.07
CA VAL A 92 -11.72 7.95 -11.45
C VAL A 92 -12.79 8.53 -12.39
N GLY A 93 -13.75 9.26 -11.84
CA GLY A 93 -14.81 9.93 -12.58
C GLY A 93 -15.65 8.96 -13.43
N ARG A 94 -15.81 9.25 -14.73
CA ARG A 94 -16.63 8.44 -15.65
C ARG A 94 -16.24 6.95 -15.74
N MET A 95 -15.02 6.60 -15.34
CA MET A 95 -14.52 5.23 -15.37
C MET A 95 -14.82 4.44 -14.08
N GLU A 96 -15.42 5.08 -13.08
CA GLU A 96 -15.79 4.45 -11.80
C GLU A 96 -16.58 3.13 -11.99
N PRO A 97 -17.60 3.04 -12.89
CA PRO A 97 -18.36 1.80 -13.07
C PRO A 97 -17.50 0.62 -13.53
N LEU A 98 -16.40 0.88 -14.24
CA LEU A 98 -15.46 -0.16 -14.65
C LEU A 98 -14.65 -0.64 -13.45
N LEU A 99 -14.08 0.29 -12.66
CA LEU A 99 -13.26 -0.09 -11.50
C LEU A 99 -14.05 -0.79 -10.40
N ARG A 100 -15.34 -0.47 -10.22
CA ARG A 100 -16.23 -1.19 -9.29
C ARG A 100 -16.36 -2.69 -9.59
N GLN A 101 -16.07 -3.12 -10.83
CA GLN A 101 -16.13 -4.52 -11.25
C GLN A 101 -14.78 -5.23 -11.12
N VAL A 102 -13.69 -4.49 -10.85
CA VAL A 102 -12.35 -5.07 -10.78
C VAL A 102 -12.05 -5.51 -9.36
N PRO A 103 -11.84 -6.81 -9.11
CA PRO A 103 -11.46 -7.26 -7.78
C PRO A 103 -10.00 -6.86 -7.47
N VAL A 104 -9.75 -6.47 -6.22
CA VAL A 104 -8.41 -6.14 -5.72
C VAL A 104 -8.02 -7.13 -4.63
N TYR A 105 -6.82 -7.69 -4.73
CA TYR A 105 -6.31 -8.71 -3.81
C TYR A 105 -4.96 -8.27 -3.23
N VAL A 106 -4.74 -8.53 -1.95
CA VAL A 106 -3.40 -8.40 -1.33
C VAL A 106 -2.76 -9.77 -1.26
N ILE A 107 -1.54 -9.91 -1.78
CA ILE A 107 -0.80 -11.18 -1.75
C ILE A 107 -0.19 -11.37 -0.36
N LEU A 108 -0.74 -12.29 0.43
CA LEU A 108 -0.26 -12.57 1.80
C LEU A 108 0.80 -13.69 1.86
N ASN A 109 1.00 -14.42 0.76
CA ASN A 109 2.01 -15.48 0.71
C ASN A 109 3.42 -14.88 0.55
N SER A 110 4.22 -14.92 1.61
CA SER A 110 5.60 -14.41 1.61
C SER A 110 6.53 -15.12 0.63
N LYS A 111 6.17 -16.32 0.16
CA LYS A 111 6.93 -17.09 -0.83
C LYS A 111 6.45 -16.88 -2.26
N ALA A 112 5.45 -16.01 -2.51
CA ALA A 112 4.86 -15.83 -3.84
C ALA A 112 5.92 -15.53 -4.92
N ALA A 113 6.90 -14.67 -4.63
CA ALA A 113 7.98 -14.36 -5.56
C ALA A 113 8.87 -15.59 -5.86
N LEU A 114 9.24 -16.35 -4.84
CA LEU A 114 10.06 -17.57 -5.00
C LEU A 114 9.30 -18.67 -5.76
N LEU A 115 8.01 -18.82 -5.50
CA LEU A 115 7.15 -19.78 -6.22
C LEU A 115 7.02 -19.40 -7.70
N GLY A 116 6.83 -18.10 -8.00
CA GLY A 116 6.80 -17.61 -9.37
C GLY A 116 8.12 -17.85 -10.10
N ALA A 117 9.25 -17.58 -9.45
CA ALA A 117 10.57 -17.85 -10.01
C ALA A 117 10.81 -19.35 -10.27
N GLY A 118 10.45 -20.20 -9.31
CA GLY A 118 10.55 -21.65 -9.44
C GLY A 118 9.66 -22.19 -10.58
N TYR A 119 8.43 -21.70 -10.68
CA TYR A 119 7.53 -22.06 -11.79
C TYR A 119 8.11 -21.65 -13.15
N PHE A 120 8.60 -20.42 -13.27
CA PHE A 120 9.19 -19.95 -14.52
C PHE A 120 10.42 -20.77 -14.92
N GLY A 121 11.33 -21.05 -13.98
CA GLY A 121 12.51 -21.87 -14.26
C GLY A 121 12.21 -23.33 -14.59
N ALA A 122 11.12 -23.90 -14.07
CA ALA A 122 10.75 -25.29 -14.32
C ALA A 122 9.99 -25.52 -15.64
N TYR A 123 9.27 -24.51 -16.13
CA TYR A 123 8.33 -24.69 -17.26
C TYR A 123 8.55 -23.72 -18.44
N ASN A 124 9.31 -22.64 -18.28
CA ASN A 124 9.44 -21.56 -19.27
C ASN A 124 10.90 -21.16 -19.61
N MET A 125 11.90 -21.96 -19.23
CA MET A 125 13.25 -21.94 -19.82
C MET A 125 13.39 -23.04 -20.86
#